data_AF-A0A7S0WAY7-F1
#
_entry.id   AF-A0A7S0WAY7-F1
#
_cell.length_a   1.000
_cell.length_b   1.000
_cell.length_c   1.000
_cell.angle_alpha   90.00
_cell.angle_beta   90.00
_cell.angle_gamma   90.00
#
_symmetry.space_group_name_H-M   'P 1'
#
loop_
_entity.id
_entity.type
_entity.pdbx_description
1 polymer ?
#
loop_
_entity_poly.entity_id
_entity_poly.type
_entity_poly.pdbx_seq_one_letter_code
_entity_poly.pdbx_strand_id
1 'polypeptide(L)'
;IAEDFLVLIGAVVSERARLGFTDRECMEQEVVSRLCVRPHAHSHLTDNICRRWHEHDDFESVIGEVADYDPPKSDRMEQGKYKLKRERAGQEPVHLIHILIRSFNHGDYEAALEQSKAARPDG
;
A
#
# COMPACT_ATOMS: atom_id res chain seq x y z
N ILE A 1 -14.26 6.05 -21.58
CA ILE A 1 -13.33 6.86 -22.44
C ILE A 1 -12.58 7.90 -21.62
N ALA A 2 -13.20 8.99 -21.15
CA ALA A 2 -12.45 10.03 -20.41
C ALA A 2 -11.81 9.50 -19.11
N GLU A 3 -12.55 8.68 -18.36
CA GLU A 3 -12.09 8.02 -17.14
C GLU A 3 -10.87 7.13 -17.40
N ASP A 4 -10.96 6.19 -18.35
CA ASP A 4 -9.86 5.29 -18.73
C ASP A 4 -8.60 6.04 -19.18
N PHE A 5 -8.76 7.17 -19.87
CA PHE A 5 -7.64 8.04 -20.27
C PHE A 5 -6.96 8.71 -19.07
N LEU A 6 -7.74 9.13 -18.06
CA LEU A 6 -7.18 9.70 -16.83
C LEU A 6 -6.43 8.63 -16.01
N VAL A 7 -6.91 7.38 -16.01
CA VAL A 7 -6.19 6.24 -15.41
C VAL A 7 -4.85 6.03 -16.10
N LEU A 8 -4.85 6.02 -17.44
CA LEU A 8 -3.63 5.83 -18.22
C LEU A 8 -2.61 6.94 -17.97
N ILE A 9 -3.05 8.20 -17.95
CA ILE A 9 -2.19 9.35 -17.63
C ILE A 9 -1.63 9.22 -16.21
N GLY A 10 -2.47 8.85 -15.24
CA GLY A 10 -2.03 8.57 -13.88
C GLY A 10 -0.94 7.51 -13.84
N ALA A 11 -1.13 6.38 -14.54
CA ALA A 11 -0.17 5.28 -14.56
C ALA A 11 1.19 5.72 -15.15
N VAL A 12 1.18 6.50 -16.23
CA VAL A 12 2.39 7.02 -16.87
C VAL A 12 3.12 8.04 -15.98
N VAL A 13 2.38 8.91 -15.27
CA VAL A 13 2.97 9.87 -14.34
C VAL A 13 3.56 9.16 -13.11
N SER A 14 2.89 8.13 -12.61
CA SER A 14 3.39 7.25 -11.54
C SER A 14 4.69 6.53 -11.89
N GLU A 15 4.85 6.08 -13.13
CA GLU A 15 6.11 5.48 -13.59
C GLU A 15 7.25 6.51 -13.61
N ARG A 16 6.95 7.75 -14.02
CA ARG A 16 7.93 8.84 -13.96
C ARG A 16 8.37 9.20 -12.55
N ALA A 17 7.49 9.08 -11.55
CA ALA A 17 7.81 9.31 -10.15
C ALA A 17 8.81 8.27 -9.58
N ARG A 18 8.96 7.11 -10.24
CA ARG A 18 9.94 6.06 -9.88
C ARG A 18 11.31 6.23 -10.53
N LEU A 19 11.51 7.23 -11.40
CA LEU A 19 12.79 7.44 -12.07
C LEU A 19 13.87 7.82 -11.03
N GLY A 20 14.90 6.96 -10.92
CA GLY A 20 16.01 7.13 -9.98
C GLY A 20 15.87 6.32 -8.70
N PHE A 21 14.78 5.59 -8.51
CA PHE A 21 14.57 4.74 -7.35
C PHE A 21 15.27 3.39 -7.53
N THR A 22 15.82 2.89 -6.43
CA THR A 22 16.29 1.51 -6.30
C THR A 22 15.11 0.54 -6.26
N ASP A 23 15.38 -0.75 -6.51
CA ASP A 23 14.36 -1.79 -6.40
C ASP A 23 13.73 -1.83 -4.99
N ARG A 24 14.54 -1.60 -3.96
CA ARG A 24 14.09 -1.51 -2.57
C ARG A 24 13.12 -0.35 -2.35
N GLU A 25 13.43 0.85 -2.84
CA GLU A 25 12.55 2.01 -2.70
C GLU A 25 11.23 1.83 -3.47
N CYS A 26 11.28 1.21 -4.66
CA CYS A 26 10.08 0.87 -5.41
C CYS A 26 9.20 -0.14 -4.67
N MET A 27 9.83 -1.15 -4.07
CA MET A 27 9.16 -2.17 -3.26
C MET A 27 8.55 -1.59 -1.99
N GLU A 28 9.29 -0.72 -1.28
CA GLU A 28 8.81 0.00 -0.11
C GLU A 28 7.58 0.84 -0.44
N GLN A 29 7.64 1.65 -1.50
CA GLN A 29 6.50 2.44 -1.95
C GLN A 29 5.28 1.57 -2.29
N GLU A 30 5.50 0.43 -2.94
CA GLU A 30 4.42 -0.48 -3.27
C GLU A 30 3.75 -1.05 -2.01
N VAL A 31 4.54 -1.55 -1.05
CA VAL A 31 4.03 -2.10 0.21
C VAL A 31 3.32 -1.01 1.02
N VAL A 32 3.92 0.17 1.18
CA VAL A 32 3.33 1.30 1.89
C VAL A 32 2.01 1.72 1.25
N SER A 33 1.97 1.85 -0.08
CA SER A 33 0.76 2.28 -0.80
C SER A 33 -0.42 1.34 -0.58
N ARG A 34 -0.17 0.04 -0.42
CA ARG A 34 -1.21 -0.97 -0.14
C ARG A 34 -1.67 -0.91 1.31
N LEU A 35 -0.73 -0.90 2.24
CA LEU A 35 -1.03 -0.90 3.66
C LEU A 35 -1.70 0.40 4.15
N CYS A 36 -1.45 1.52 3.44
CA CYS A 36 -2.11 2.81 3.65
C CYS A 36 -3.60 2.83 3.23
N VAL A 37 -4.04 1.83 2.45
CA VAL A 37 -5.47 1.66 2.15
C VAL A 37 -6.11 0.81 3.24
N ARG A 38 -5.57 -0.38 3.46
CA ARG A 38 -6.07 -1.31 4.47
C ARG A 38 -5.02 -2.32 4.93
N PRO A 39 -5.21 -2.94 6.11
CA PRO A 39 -4.35 -4.03 6.54
C PRO A 39 -4.47 -5.25 5.63
N HIS A 40 -3.35 -5.91 5.33
CA HIS A 40 -3.30 -7.06 4.43
C HIS A 40 -2.57 -8.24 5.07
N ALA A 41 -3.03 -9.47 4.78
CA ALA A 41 -2.28 -10.68 5.10
C ALA A 41 -1.05 -10.79 4.19
N HIS A 42 -0.04 -11.57 4.62
CA HIS A 42 1.18 -11.82 3.82
C HIS A 42 0.85 -12.31 2.41
N SER A 43 0.01 -13.35 2.33
CA SER A 43 -0.49 -13.94 1.07
C SER A 43 -1.12 -12.91 0.13
N HIS A 44 -1.92 -12.00 0.68
CA HIS A 44 -2.56 -10.96 -0.13
C HIS A 44 -1.54 -9.93 -0.65
N LEU A 45 -0.46 -9.66 0.09
CA LEU A 45 0.62 -8.81 -0.40
C LEU A 45 1.37 -9.52 -1.54
N THR A 46 1.80 -10.76 -1.35
CA THR A 46 2.56 -11.51 -2.35
C THR A 46 1.77 -11.75 -3.64
N ASP A 47 0.47 -12.05 -3.54
CA ASP A 47 -0.38 -12.34 -4.70
C ASP A 47 -0.62 -11.11 -5.59
N ASN A 48 -0.56 -9.91 -5.01
CA ASN A 48 -0.93 -8.68 -5.72
C ASN A 48 0.25 -7.77 -6.04
N ILE A 49 1.41 -7.98 -5.40
CA ILE A 49 2.64 -7.25 -5.68
C ILE A 49 3.37 -7.89 -6.87
N CYS A 50 4.10 -7.08 -7.65
CA CYS A 50 4.89 -7.58 -8.77
C CYS A 50 5.82 -8.72 -8.32
N ARG A 51 5.85 -9.81 -9.09
CA ARG A 51 6.63 -11.01 -8.76
C ARG A 51 8.09 -10.72 -8.42
N ARG A 52 8.72 -9.83 -9.19
CA ARG A 52 10.12 -9.42 -8.98
C ARG A 52 10.39 -8.81 -7.60
N TRP A 53 9.37 -8.28 -6.91
CA TRP A 53 9.52 -7.62 -5.61
C TRP A 53 9.31 -8.61 -4.47
N HIS A 54 8.28 -9.46 -4.51
CA HIS A 54 8.08 -10.42 -3.41
C HIS A 54 9.03 -11.63 -3.46
N GLU A 55 9.70 -11.86 -4.59
CA GLU A 55 10.83 -12.79 -4.70
C GLU A 55 12.19 -12.14 -4.37
N HIS A 56 12.22 -10.83 -4.07
CA HIS A 56 13.45 -10.12 -3.73
C HIS A 56 13.85 -10.37 -2.26
N ASP A 57 15.15 -10.53 -2.00
CA ASP A 57 15.68 -10.86 -0.67
C ASP A 57 15.28 -9.84 0.41
N ASP A 58 15.19 -8.56 0.04
CA ASP A 58 14.80 -7.48 0.95
C ASP A 58 13.28 -7.41 1.26
N PHE A 59 12.42 -8.22 0.64
CA PHE A 59 10.96 -8.09 0.76
C PHE A 59 10.47 -8.20 2.21
N GLU A 60 10.92 -9.23 2.93
CA GLU A 60 10.56 -9.43 4.34
C GLU A 60 11.12 -8.32 5.24
N SER A 61 12.32 -7.81 4.93
CA SER A 61 12.91 -6.67 5.65
C SER A 61 12.07 -5.42 5.48
N VAL A 62 11.65 -5.12 4.25
CA VAL A 62 10.81 -3.96 3.94
C VAL A 62 9.48 -4.06 4.68
N ILE A 63 8.81 -5.21 4.68
CA ILE A 63 7.57 -5.40 5.45
C ILE A 63 7.79 -5.13 6.95
N GLY A 64 8.84 -5.71 7.54
CA GLY A 64 9.17 -5.50 8.95
C GLY A 64 9.51 -4.05 9.29
N GLU A 65 10.08 -3.31 8.35
CA GLU A 65 10.42 -1.89 8.50
C GLU A 65 9.19 -0.99 8.45
N VAL A 66 8.24 -1.24 7.53
CA VAL A 66 7.10 -0.34 7.31
C VAL A 66 5.81 -0.74 8.01
N ALA A 67 5.69 -1.99 8.49
CA ALA A 67 4.45 -2.52 9.01
C ALA A 67 4.56 -3.15 10.41
N ASP A 68 3.48 -3.05 11.17
CA ASP A 68 3.25 -3.80 12.40
C ASP A 68 2.41 -5.04 12.10
N TYR A 69 2.82 -6.20 12.62
CA TYR A 69 2.06 -7.44 12.48
C TYR A 69 0.99 -7.57 13.56
N ASP A 70 -0.26 -7.65 13.14
CA ASP A 70 -1.43 -7.93 13.99
C ASP A 70 -1.72 -9.44 13.94
N PRO A 71 -1.48 -10.19 15.03
CA PRO A 71 -1.67 -11.63 15.02
C PRO A 71 -3.15 -12.00 14.86
N PRO A 72 -3.44 -13.20 14.34
CA PRO A 72 -4.81 -13.66 14.18
C PRO A 72 -5.52 -13.76 15.52
N LYS A 73 -6.79 -13.32 15.58
CA LYS A 73 -7.63 -13.48 16.76
C LYS A 73 -8.21 -14.90 16.74
N SER A 74 -7.86 -15.73 17.73
CA SER A 74 -8.16 -17.17 17.78
C SER A 74 -9.63 -17.59 17.60
N ASP A 75 -10.57 -16.66 17.68
CA ASP A 75 -12.01 -16.96 17.72
C ASP A 75 -12.65 -17.08 16.32
N ARG A 76 -11.94 -16.66 15.27
CA ARG A 76 -12.33 -16.81 13.87
C ARG A 76 -11.07 -17.17 13.10
N MET A 77 -11.16 -17.99 12.05
CA MET A 77 -10.03 -18.41 11.20
C MET A 77 -9.42 -17.24 10.38
N GLU A 78 -9.23 -16.09 11.00
CA GLU A 78 -8.63 -14.90 10.43
C GLU A 78 -7.12 -15.10 10.38
N GLN A 79 -6.51 -14.70 9.27
CA GLN A 79 -5.06 -14.68 9.14
C GLN A 79 -4.49 -13.42 9.81
N GLY A 80 -3.25 -13.48 10.29
CA GLY A 80 -2.54 -12.30 10.75
C GLY A 80 -2.38 -11.27 9.64
N LYS A 81 -2.40 -9.99 9.99
CA LYS A 81 -2.39 -8.87 9.02
C LYS A 81 -1.29 -7.89 9.35
N TYR A 82 -0.65 -7.38 8.32
CA TYR A 82 0.26 -6.25 8.42
C TYR A 82 -0.54 -4.95 8.36
N LYS A 83 -0.24 -4.04 9.28
CA LYS A 83 -0.77 -2.67 9.33
C LYS A 83 0.37 -1.69 9.10
N LEU A 84 0.14 -0.64 8.33
CA LEU A 84 1.15 0.40 8.15
C LEU A 84 1.51 1.03 9.50
N LYS A 85 2.81 1.15 9.79
CA LYS A 85 3.28 1.86 10.98
C LYS A 85 2.82 3.31 10.93
N ARG A 86 2.36 3.82 12.07
CA ARG A 86 1.84 5.21 12.18
C ARG A 86 2.86 6.25 11.73
N GLU A 87 4.14 6.03 12.02
CA GLU A 87 5.24 6.90 11.62
C GLU A 87 5.37 7.03 10.10
N ARG A 88 5.08 5.94 9.37
CA ARG A 88 5.16 5.90 7.90
C ARG A 88 3.94 6.51 7.22
N ALA A 89 2.77 6.48 7.85
CA ALA A 89 1.52 6.99 7.29
C ALA A 89 1.52 8.50 6.99
N GLY A 90 2.39 9.28 7.63
CA GLY A 90 2.51 10.74 7.43
C GLY A 90 3.81 11.20 6.77
N GLN A 91 4.76 10.30 6.53
CA GLN A 91 6.09 10.65 6.00
C GLN A 91 6.16 10.54 4.48
N GLU A 92 5.46 9.59 3.90
CA GLU A 92 5.44 9.41 2.46
C GLU A 92 4.27 10.20 1.85
N PRO A 93 4.49 11.02 0.81
CA PRO A 93 3.39 11.45 -0.03
C PRO A 93 2.88 10.20 -0.73
N VAL A 94 1.97 9.48 -0.07
CA VAL A 94 1.32 8.30 -0.64
C VAL A 94 0.64 8.82 -1.88
N HIS A 95 1.26 8.54 -3.04
CA HIS A 95 0.90 9.20 -4.28
C HIS A 95 -0.59 8.95 -4.47
N LEU A 96 -1.40 10.00 -4.33
CA LEU A 96 -2.85 9.90 -4.39
C LEU A 96 -3.28 9.20 -5.69
N ILE A 97 -2.47 9.34 -6.74
CA ILE A 97 -2.56 8.63 -8.02
C ILE A 97 -2.48 7.10 -7.88
N HIS A 98 -1.59 6.52 -7.06
CA HIS A 98 -1.53 5.06 -6.83
C HIS A 98 -2.78 4.55 -6.12
N ILE A 99 -3.28 5.32 -5.15
CA ILE A 99 -4.55 5.04 -4.49
C ILE A 99 -5.67 5.15 -5.53
N LEU A 100 -5.77 6.26 -6.28
CA LEU A 100 -6.83 6.54 -7.26
C LEU A 100 -6.87 5.54 -8.42
N ILE A 101 -5.72 5.11 -8.95
CA ILE A 101 -5.63 4.07 -9.99
C ILE A 101 -6.05 2.69 -9.47
N ARG A 102 -5.88 2.43 -8.16
CA ARG A 102 -6.37 1.20 -7.52
C ARG A 102 -7.82 1.34 -7.00
N SER A 103 -8.26 2.57 -6.74
CA SER A 103 -9.58 2.95 -6.20
C SER A 103 -10.73 2.79 -7.19
N PHE A 104 -10.48 2.30 -8.41
CA PHE A 104 -11.57 1.84 -9.28
C PHE A 104 -12.35 0.66 -8.66
N ASN A 105 -11.87 0.11 -7.53
CA ASN A 105 -12.71 -0.54 -6.55
C ASN A 105 -13.17 0.46 -5.47
N HIS A 106 -14.45 0.87 -5.51
CA HIS A 106 -15.08 1.81 -4.55
C HIS A 106 -14.75 1.50 -3.08
N GLY A 107 -14.66 0.21 -2.72
CA GLY A 107 -14.35 -0.20 -1.35
C GLY A 107 -12.94 0.17 -0.87
N ASP A 108 -11.95 0.19 -1.76
CA ASP A 108 -10.58 0.58 -1.41
C ASP A 108 -10.47 2.11 -1.23
N TYR A 109 -11.26 2.90 -1.97
CA TYR A 109 -11.36 4.34 -1.76
C TYR A 109 -11.94 4.69 -0.38
N GLU A 110 -13.04 4.05 0.00
CA GLU A 110 -13.67 4.27 1.31
C GLU A 110 -12.74 3.85 2.46
N ALA A 111 -12.05 2.72 2.34
CA ALA A 111 -11.08 2.25 3.34
C ALA A 111 -9.92 3.24 3.53
N ALA A 112 -9.37 3.77 2.44
CA ALA A 112 -8.30 4.78 2.51
C ALA A 112 -8.76 6.08 3.19
N LEU A 113 -10.01 6.51 2.93
CA LEU A 113 -10.60 7.68 3.60
C LEU A 113 -10.78 7.46 5.10
N GLU A 114 -11.22 6.27 5.53
CA GLU A 114 -11.34 5.93 6.95
C GLU A 114 -9.98 5.95 7.67
N GLN A 115 -8.94 5.36 7.05
CA GLN A 115 -7.59 5.41 7.62
C GLN A 115 -7.03 6.84 7.73
N SER A 116 -7.24 7.68 6.71
CA SER A 116 -6.81 9.08 6.76
C SER A 116 -7.47 9.87 7.89
N LYS A 117 -8.74 9.59 8.20
CA LYS A 117 -9.44 10.19 9.35
C LYS A 117 -8.87 9.69 10.68
N ALA A 118 -8.58 8.40 10.80
CA ALA A 118 -7.99 7.81 12.01
C ALA A 118 -6.54 8.28 12.27
N ALA A 119 -5.81 8.68 11.23
CA ALA A 119 -4.44 9.19 11.35
C ALA A 119 -4.35 10.65 11.81
N ARG A 120 -5.44 11.44 11.70
CA ARG A 120 -5.47 12.81 12.25
C ARG A 120 -5.57 12.73 13.77
N PRO A 121 -4.60 13.28 14.53
CA PRO A 121 -4.83 13.50 15.94
C PRO A 121 -5.97 14.51 16.07
N ASP A 122 -6.95 14.21 16.92
CA ASP A 122 -7.96 15.18 17.34
C ASP A 122 -7.23 16.47 17.78
N GLY A 123 -7.70 17.60 17.25
CA GLY A 123 -7.21 18.92 17.64
C GLY A 123 -7.56 19.28 19.07
#